data_AF-D5BSL6-F1
#
_entry.id   AF-D5BSL6-F1
#
_cell.length_a   1.000
_cell.length_b   1.000
_cell.length_c   1.000
_cell.angle_alpha   90.00
_cell.angle_beta   90.00
_cell.angle_gamma   90.00
#
_symmetry.space_group_name_H-M   'P 1'
#
loop_
_entity.id
_entity.type
_entity.pdbx_description
1 polymer ?
#
loop_
_entity_poly.entity_id
_entity_poly.type
_entity_poly.pdbx_seq_one_letter_code
_entity_poly.pdbx_strand_id
1 'polypeptide(L)'
;MQQDILIIGVLFPAIPLMMINFGNRYSVLATLIRNLHDNAVRDNTTPDDAARFLRQIASLRKRLQLIGIVQTCAATAFVAALAAMIAMYLDHVSFGSWLFFTSIVLLMVAMSLFMLEIQIANRALDVHLSDLEDRQEWEAYLHPPRISRRSKAAAKRAELAATKSNDDSSLL
;
A
#
# COMPACT_ATOMS: atom_id res chain seq x y z
N MET A 1 -8.43 29.22 -33.58
CA MET A 1 -9.23 29.93 -32.57
C MET A 1 -10.22 29.02 -31.84
N GLN A 2 -11.13 28.31 -32.50
CA GLN A 2 -12.11 27.45 -31.78
C GLN A 2 -11.52 26.10 -31.29
N GLN A 3 -10.49 25.59 -31.98
CA GLN A 3 -9.79 24.35 -31.59
C GLN A 3 -8.82 24.56 -30.41
N ASP A 4 -8.27 25.77 -30.21
CA ASP A 4 -7.29 26.08 -29.17
C ASP A 4 -7.93 26.16 -27.77
N ILE A 5 -9.17 26.65 -27.70
CA ILE A 5 -9.96 26.77 -26.45
C ILE A 5 -10.31 25.40 -25.87
N LEU A 6 -10.56 24.41 -26.73
CA LEU A 6 -10.98 23.07 -26.31
C LEU A 6 -9.82 22.31 -25.65
N ILE A 7 -8.60 22.48 -26.15
CA ILE A 7 -7.39 21.88 -25.58
C ILE A 7 -7.14 22.46 -24.17
N ILE A 8 -7.21 23.78 -24.02
CA ILE A 8 -7.03 24.46 -22.72
C ILE A 8 -8.15 24.05 -21.74
N GLY A 9 -9.40 23.96 -22.22
CA GLY A 9 -10.56 23.60 -21.41
C GLY A 9 -10.59 22.15 -20.92
N VAL A 10 -9.98 21.21 -21.65
CA VAL A 10 -9.90 19.80 -21.26
C VAL A 10 -8.70 19.53 -20.35
N LEU A 11 -7.59 20.26 -20.52
CA LEU A 11 -6.39 20.10 -19.70
C LEU A 11 -6.59 20.59 -18.26
N PHE A 12 -7.29 21.71 -18.07
CA PHE A 12 -7.52 22.31 -16.75
C PHE A 12 -8.20 21.38 -15.72
N PRO A 13 -9.25 20.61 -16.07
CA PRO A 13 -9.83 19.62 -15.16
C PRO A 13 -9.07 18.29 -15.12
N ALA A 14 -8.36 17.90 -16.18
CA ALA A 14 -7.69 16.60 -16.23
C ALA A 14 -6.48 16.49 -15.27
N ILE A 15 -5.73 17.57 -15.06
CA ILE A 15 -4.52 17.56 -14.20
C ILE A 15 -4.90 17.40 -12.72
N PRO A 16 -5.85 18.17 -12.15
CA PRO A 16 -6.30 17.96 -10.79
C PRO A 16 -6.95 16.60 -10.61
N LEU A 17 -7.71 16.13 -11.61
CA LEU A 17 -8.36 14.81 -11.56
C LEU A 17 -7.33 13.67 -11.52
N MET A 18 -6.26 13.76 -12.31
CA MET A 18 -5.11 12.84 -12.22
C MET A 18 -4.47 12.92 -10.83
N MET A 19 -4.14 14.12 -10.32
CA MET A 19 -3.55 14.27 -8.97
C MET A 19 -4.43 13.68 -7.86
N ILE A 20 -5.76 13.82 -7.94
CA ILE A 20 -6.71 13.23 -6.97
C ILE A 20 -6.65 11.70 -7.02
N ASN A 21 -6.58 11.10 -8.20
CA ASN A 21 -6.50 9.64 -8.34
C ASN A 21 -5.19 9.08 -7.75
N PHE A 22 -4.06 9.77 -7.97
CA PHE A 22 -2.79 9.37 -7.35
C PHE A 22 -2.74 9.63 -5.85
N GLY A 23 -3.35 10.72 -5.38
CA GLY A 23 -3.54 10.99 -3.96
C GLY A 23 -4.35 9.88 -3.27
N ASN A 24 -5.39 9.39 -3.93
CA ASN A 24 -6.21 8.28 -3.43
C ASN A 24 -5.40 6.98 -3.34
N ARG A 25 -4.60 6.61 -4.35
CA ARG A 25 -3.73 5.41 -4.29
C ARG A 25 -2.63 5.52 -3.23
N TYR A 26 -2.01 6.70 -3.11
CA TYR A 26 -0.99 6.97 -2.10
C TYR A 26 -1.57 6.86 -0.67
N SER A 27 -2.75 7.46 -0.45
CA SER A 27 -3.44 7.45 0.85
C SER A 27 -3.88 6.04 1.27
N VAL A 28 -4.43 5.26 0.32
CA VAL A 28 -4.82 3.86 0.58
C VAL A 28 -3.60 3.01 0.94
N LEU A 29 -2.49 3.14 0.19
CA LEU A 29 -1.28 2.36 0.47
C LEU A 29 -0.63 2.77 1.80
N ALA A 30 -0.62 4.06 2.12
CA ALA A 30 -0.13 4.56 3.40
C ALA A 30 -1.01 4.09 4.59
N THR A 31 -2.33 4.03 4.39
CA THR A 31 -3.27 3.50 5.39
C THR A 31 -3.06 2.01 5.60
N LEU A 32 -2.84 1.25 4.52
CA LEU A 32 -2.54 -0.18 4.60
C LEU A 32 -1.22 -0.43 5.33
N ILE A 33 -0.16 0.34 5.03
CA ILE A 33 1.13 0.25 5.73
C ILE A 33 0.97 0.50 7.23
N ARG A 34 0.18 1.50 7.63
CA ARG A 34 -0.10 1.80 9.04
C ARG A 34 -0.88 0.66 9.73
N ASN A 35 -1.97 0.20 9.14
CA ASN A 35 -2.75 -0.92 9.69
C ASN A 35 -1.88 -2.17 9.86
N LEU A 36 -1.01 -2.45 8.89
CA LEU A 36 -0.14 -3.61 8.94
C LEU A 36 0.96 -3.48 9.99
N HIS A 37 1.48 -2.27 10.20
CA HIS A 37 2.40 -1.96 11.28
C HIS A 37 1.71 -2.11 12.65
N ASP A 38 0.49 -1.60 12.80
CA ASP A 38 -0.28 -1.69 14.06
C ASP A 38 -0.62 -3.16 14.41
N ASN A 39 -0.89 -3.99 13.40
CA ASN A 39 -1.07 -5.43 13.58
C ASN A 39 0.24 -6.16 13.96
N ALA A 40 1.38 -5.72 13.42
CA ALA A 40 2.69 -6.30 13.76
C ALA A 40 3.15 -5.96 15.18
N VAL A 41 2.75 -4.79 15.72
CA VAL A 41 3.15 -4.29 17.04
C VAL A 41 2.19 -4.74 18.17
N ARG A 42 1.04 -5.36 17.85
CA ARG A 42 0.15 -5.93 18.88
C ARG A 42 0.85 -7.02 19.69
N ASP A 43 0.69 -6.94 21.01
CA ASP A 43 1.33 -7.76 22.07
C ASP A 43 1.13 -9.29 21.98
N ASN A 44 0.45 -9.81 20.96
CA ASN A 44 0.14 -11.24 20.78
C ASN A 44 0.63 -11.81 19.44
N THR A 45 1.50 -11.10 18.72
CA THR A 45 1.99 -11.54 17.41
C THR A 45 3.20 -12.45 17.57
N THR A 46 3.13 -13.67 17.03
CA THR A 46 4.23 -14.64 17.00
C THR A 46 5.45 -14.02 16.29
N PRO A 47 6.71 -14.31 16.69
CA PRO A 47 7.89 -13.78 16.02
C PRO A 47 7.91 -14.00 14.48
N ASP A 48 7.35 -15.12 14.02
CA ASP A 48 7.21 -15.45 12.60
C ASP A 48 6.20 -14.54 11.87
N ASP A 49 5.08 -14.21 12.52
CA ASP A 49 4.05 -13.32 11.97
C ASP A 49 4.57 -11.87 11.87
N ALA A 50 5.33 -11.42 12.87
CA ALA A 50 5.96 -10.10 12.87
C ALA A 50 6.96 -9.93 11.71
N ALA A 51 7.78 -10.97 11.45
CA ALA A 51 8.71 -10.97 10.32
C ALA A 51 7.97 -10.92 8.96
N ARG A 52 6.81 -11.58 8.87
CA ARG A 52 5.97 -11.60 7.66
C ARG A 52 5.33 -10.24 7.39
N PHE A 53 4.79 -9.58 8.42
CA PHE A 53 4.25 -8.23 8.32
C PHE A 53 5.33 -7.22 7.89
N LEU A 54 6.53 -7.30 8.47
CA LEU A 54 7.66 -6.45 8.07
C LEU A 54 8.03 -6.63 6.59
N ARG A 55 7.99 -7.86 6.08
CA ARG A 55 8.28 -8.17 4.67
C ARG A 55 7.20 -7.61 3.73
N GLN A 56 5.93 -7.68 4.12
CA GLN A 56 4.83 -7.03 3.38
C GLN A 56 5.00 -5.51 3.36
N ILE A 57 5.25 -4.88 4.52
CA ILE A 57 5.46 -3.43 4.64
C ILE A 57 6.61 -2.97 3.72
N ALA A 58 7.71 -3.72 3.69
CA ALA A 58 8.84 -3.41 2.80
C ALA A 58 8.44 -3.45 1.31
N SER A 59 7.63 -4.44 0.90
CA SER A 59 7.14 -4.54 -0.48
C SER A 59 6.18 -3.41 -0.84
N LEU A 60 5.27 -3.04 0.07
CA LEU A 60 4.31 -1.95 -0.09
C LEU A 60 5.02 -0.59 -0.18
N ARG A 61 6.04 -0.37 0.66
CA ARG A 61 6.88 0.83 0.63
C ARG A 61 7.63 0.98 -0.69
N LYS A 62 8.16 -0.11 -1.24
CA LYS A 62 8.86 -0.08 -2.54
C LYS A 62 7.92 0.29 -3.69
N ARG A 63 6.70 -0.24 -3.69
CA ARG A 63 5.65 0.14 -4.66
C ARG A 63 5.27 1.61 -4.51
N LEU A 64 5.09 2.10 -3.28
CA LEU A 64 4.79 3.50 -3.00
C LEU A 64 5.85 4.45 -3.60
N GLN A 65 7.14 4.11 -3.43
CA GLN A 65 8.24 4.89 -3.99
C GLN A 65 8.23 4.88 -5.52
N LEU A 66 7.93 3.73 -6.14
CA LEU A 66 7.86 3.60 -7.59
C LEU A 66 6.71 4.42 -8.18
N ILE A 67 5.53 4.39 -7.56
CA ILE A 67 4.38 5.23 -7.92
C ILE A 67 4.75 6.71 -7.81
N GLY A 68 5.45 7.10 -6.74
CA GLY A 68 5.96 8.46 -6.56
C GLY A 68 6.88 8.89 -7.71
N ILE A 69 7.82 8.04 -8.11
CA ILE A 69 8.75 8.34 -9.23
C ILE A 69 7.99 8.51 -10.54
N VAL A 70 7.13 7.56 -10.89
CA VAL A 70 6.29 7.62 -12.10
C VAL A 70 5.47 8.92 -12.12
N GLN A 71 4.90 9.29 -10.99
CA GLN A 71 4.10 10.50 -10.86
C GLN A 71 4.93 11.77 -11.02
N THR A 72 6.13 11.83 -10.43
CA THR A 72 7.03 12.97 -10.63
C THR A 72 7.45 13.10 -12.09
N CYS A 73 7.78 12.00 -12.77
CA CYS A 73 8.10 12.02 -14.21
C CYS A 73 6.91 12.49 -15.06
N ALA A 74 5.70 12.00 -14.77
CA ALA A 74 4.48 12.43 -15.46
C ALA A 74 4.19 13.92 -15.23
N ALA A 75 4.36 14.42 -14.01
CA ALA A 75 4.22 15.83 -13.68
C ALA A 75 5.27 16.69 -14.41
N THR A 76 6.53 16.26 -14.45
CA THR A 76 7.59 16.95 -15.20
C THR A 76 7.31 16.98 -16.71
N ALA A 77 6.86 15.86 -17.28
CA ALA A 77 6.46 15.80 -18.69
C ALA A 77 5.31 16.77 -18.98
N PHE A 78 4.34 16.83 -18.08
CA PHE A 78 3.21 17.74 -18.20
C PHE A 78 3.63 19.22 -18.13
N VAL A 79 4.50 19.58 -17.18
CA VAL A 79 5.05 20.95 -17.09
C VAL A 79 5.86 21.31 -18.35
N ALA A 80 6.65 20.38 -18.88
CA ALA A 80 7.37 20.58 -20.14
C ALA A 80 6.41 20.79 -21.32
N ALA A 81 5.28 20.07 -21.37
CA ALA A 81 4.25 20.28 -22.39
C ALA A 81 3.60 21.67 -22.29
N LEU A 82 3.31 22.15 -21.07
CA LEU A 82 2.82 23.52 -20.86
C LEU A 82 3.84 24.58 -21.27
N ALA A 83 5.11 24.40 -20.90
CA ALA A 83 6.18 25.30 -21.32
C ALA A 83 6.33 25.32 -22.85
N ALA A 84 6.11 24.19 -23.52
CA ALA A 84 6.13 24.10 -24.97
C ALA A 84 5.00 24.92 -25.60
N MET A 85 3.78 24.81 -25.05
CA MET A 85 2.64 25.62 -25.48
C MET A 85 2.90 27.12 -25.29
N ILE A 86 3.49 27.53 -24.17
CA ILE A 86 3.88 28.93 -23.92
C ILE A 86 4.93 29.39 -24.93
N ALA A 87 5.96 28.59 -25.20
CA ALA A 87 6.99 28.93 -26.18
C ALA A 87 6.42 29.09 -27.61
N MET A 88 5.50 28.20 -28.00
CA MET A 88 4.79 28.31 -29.28
C MET A 88 3.90 29.56 -29.34
N TYR A 89 3.26 29.92 -28.22
CA TYR A 89 2.45 31.15 -28.13
C TYR A 89 3.30 32.43 -28.25
N LEU A 90 4.56 32.40 -27.81
CA LEU A 90 5.52 33.50 -27.93
C LEU A 90 6.27 33.50 -29.29
N ASP A 91 5.76 32.82 -30.32
CA ASP A 91 6.38 32.67 -31.64
C ASP A 91 7.76 31.97 -31.65
N HIS A 92 8.19 31.36 -30.54
CA HIS A 92 9.41 30.55 -30.46
C HIS A 92 9.18 29.10 -30.89
N VAL A 93 8.71 28.90 -32.12
CA VAL A 93 8.25 27.61 -32.65
C VAL A 93 9.32 26.51 -32.57
N SER A 94 10.56 26.79 -32.98
CA SER A 94 11.64 25.79 -32.98
C SER A 94 11.94 25.24 -31.58
N PHE A 95 11.95 26.11 -30.57
CA PHE A 95 12.18 25.70 -29.18
C PHE A 95 10.96 24.95 -28.62
N GLY A 96 9.75 25.45 -28.90
CA GLY A 96 8.49 24.82 -28.50
C GLY A 96 8.34 23.40 -29.07
N SER A 97 8.67 23.17 -30.33
CA SER A 97 8.59 21.84 -30.97
C SER A 97 9.53 20.82 -30.32
N TRP A 98 10.77 21.21 -30.00
CA TRP A 98 11.72 20.33 -29.30
C TRP A 98 11.25 19.96 -27.89
N LEU A 99 10.74 20.96 -27.15
CA LEU A 99 10.23 20.76 -25.80
C LEU A 99 8.98 19.88 -25.79
N PHE A 100 8.08 20.09 -26.76
CA PHE A 100 6.88 19.29 -26.94
C PHE A 100 7.21 17.83 -27.26
N PHE A 101 8.10 17.58 -28.21
CA PHE A 101 8.53 16.22 -28.54
C PHE A 101 9.16 15.50 -27.33
N THR A 102 10.04 16.20 -26.61
CA THR A 102 10.66 15.67 -25.37
C THR A 102 9.61 15.33 -24.31
N SER A 103 8.59 16.17 -24.15
CA SER A 103 7.49 15.93 -23.21
C SER A 103 6.70 14.66 -23.54
N ILE A 104 6.43 14.39 -24.83
CA ILE A 104 5.70 13.21 -25.29
C ILE A 104 6.50 11.95 -25.01
N VAL A 105 7.80 11.95 -25.34
CA VAL A 105 8.69 10.81 -25.08
C VAL A 105 8.76 10.52 -23.57
N LEU A 106 8.92 11.55 -22.74
CA LEU A 106 8.96 11.40 -21.29
C LEU A 106 7.64 10.84 -20.72
N LEU A 107 6.50 11.32 -21.25
CA LEU A 107 5.17 10.84 -20.85
C LEU A 107 4.95 9.37 -21.25
N MET A 108 5.40 8.97 -22.44
CA MET A 108 5.32 7.59 -22.91
C MET A 108 6.13 6.62 -22.04
N VAL A 109 7.34 7.03 -21.63
CA VAL A 109 8.17 6.27 -20.70
C VAL A 109 7.49 6.17 -19.33
N ALA A 110 6.96 7.27 -18.80
CA ALA A 110 6.26 7.28 -17.52
C ALA A 110 5.03 6.34 -17.52
N MET A 111 4.24 6.34 -18.59
CA MET A 111 3.09 5.43 -18.73
C MET A 111 3.49 3.96 -18.87
N SER A 112 4.59 3.67 -19.56
CA SER A 112 5.09 2.30 -19.68
C SER A 112 5.56 1.75 -18.32
N LEU A 113 6.28 2.56 -17.55
CA LEU A 113 6.69 2.21 -16.19
C LEU A 113 5.50 2.05 -15.25
N PHE A 114 4.48 2.90 -15.37
CA PHE A 114 3.23 2.78 -14.61
C PHE A 114 2.52 1.45 -14.87
N MET A 115 2.45 1.04 -16.14
CA MET A 115 1.80 -0.21 -16.53
C MET A 115 2.55 -1.43 -15.97
N LEU A 116 3.89 -1.43 -16.02
CA LEU A 116 4.71 -2.47 -15.43
C LEU A 116 4.57 -2.52 -13.90
N GLU A 117 4.54 -1.37 -13.23
CA GLU A 117 4.35 -1.28 -11.78
C GLU A 117 3.03 -1.93 -11.35
N ILE A 118 1.93 -1.64 -12.03
CA ILE A 118 0.62 -2.23 -11.75
C ILE A 118 0.65 -3.75 -11.87
N GLN A 119 1.30 -4.29 -12.91
CA GLN A 119 1.40 -5.74 -13.09
C GLN A 119 2.19 -6.39 -11.95
N ILE A 120 3.31 -5.78 -11.56
CA ILE A 120 4.14 -6.26 -10.44
C ILE A 120 3.37 -6.15 -9.11
N ALA A 121 2.62 -5.06 -8.91
CA ALA A 121 1.82 -4.84 -7.72
C ALA A 121 0.72 -5.91 -7.56
N ASN A 122 0.01 -6.23 -8.64
CA ASN A 122 -1.01 -7.27 -8.62
C ASN A 122 -0.39 -8.64 -8.36
N ARG A 123 0.67 -9.00 -9.10
CA ARG A 123 1.33 -10.31 -8.94
C ARG A 123 1.89 -10.52 -7.54
N ALA A 124 2.51 -9.50 -6.95
CA ALA A 124 3.07 -9.60 -5.62
C ALA A 124 2.00 -9.50 -4.51
N LEU A 125 0.75 -9.12 -4.84
CA LEU A 125 -0.39 -9.29 -3.93
C LEU A 125 -0.92 -10.73 -3.99
N ASP A 126 -1.12 -11.28 -5.19
CA ASP A 126 -1.60 -12.67 -5.39
C ASP A 126 -0.67 -13.72 -4.78
N VAL A 127 0.64 -13.59 -4.98
CA VAL A 127 1.63 -14.49 -4.37
C VAL A 127 1.60 -14.41 -2.84
N HIS A 128 1.29 -13.23 -2.30
CA HIS A 128 1.22 -13.04 -0.86
C HIS A 128 -0.08 -13.59 -0.27
N LEU A 129 -1.18 -13.52 -1.02
CA LEU A 129 -2.47 -14.06 -0.64
C LEU A 129 -2.50 -15.59 -0.73
N SER A 130 -1.89 -16.17 -1.77
CA SER A 130 -1.76 -17.63 -1.92
C SER A 130 -0.87 -18.27 -0.86
N ASP A 131 0.23 -17.64 -0.43
CA ASP A 131 1.05 -18.14 0.69
C ASP A 131 0.31 -18.07 2.05
N LEU A 132 -0.77 -17.28 2.16
CA LEU A 132 -1.70 -17.28 3.32
C LEU A 132 -2.76 -18.38 3.22
N GLU A 133 -3.07 -18.86 2.02
CA GLU A 133 -4.11 -19.86 1.76
C GLU A 133 -3.54 -21.29 1.81
N ASP A 134 -2.30 -21.49 1.37
CA ASP A 134 -1.60 -22.79 1.36
C ASP A 134 -1.10 -23.25 2.74
N ARG A 135 -0.96 -22.34 3.71
CA ARG A 135 -0.68 -22.69 5.11
C ARG A 135 -2.00 -22.78 5.86
N GLN A 136 -2.36 -23.98 6.31
CA GLN A 136 -3.57 -24.35 7.07
C GLN A 136 -3.74 -23.62 8.43
N GLU A 137 -3.26 -22.39 8.59
CA GLU A 137 -3.51 -21.54 9.76
C GLU A 137 -5.01 -21.19 9.88
N TRP A 138 -5.74 -21.19 8.76
CA TRP A 138 -7.20 -21.01 8.71
C TRP A 138 -7.98 -22.20 9.31
N GLU A 139 -7.43 -23.42 9.27
CA GLU A 139 -8.06 -24.58 9.92
C GLU A 139 -8.08 -24.44 11.45
N ALA A 140 -7.09 -23.75 12.03
CA ALA A 140 -7.03 -23.48 13.47
C ALA A 140 -8.08 -22.47 13.95
N TYR A 141 -8.50 -21.53 13.07
CA TYR A 141 -9.60 -20.59 13.36
C TYR A 141 -10.99 -21.19 13.11
N LEU A 142 -11.11 -22.09 12.13
CA LEU A 142 -12.36 -22.83 11.86
C LEU A 142 -12.64 -23.91 12.93
N HIS A 143 -11.61 -24.53 13.49
CA HIS A 143 -11.71 -25.50 14.57
C HIS A 143 -10.90 -25.07 15.80
N PRO A 144 -11.41 -24.12 16.62
CA PRO A 144 -10.77 -23.83 17.89
C PRO A 144 -10.70 -25.12 18.72
N PRO A 145 -9.57 -25.45 19.36
CA PRO A 145 -9.47 -26.64 20.19
C PRO A 145 -10.55 -26.54 21.26
N ARG A 146 -11.51 -27.47 21.25
CA ARG A 146 -12.56 -27.52 22.28
C ARG A 146 -11.85 -27.71 23.61
N ILE A 147 -11.66 -26.62 24.36
CA ILE A 147 -11.17 -26.70 25.73
C ILE A 147 -12.18 -27.58 26.47
N SER A 148 -11.80 -28.83 26.68
CA SER A 148 -12.63 -29.81 27.36
C SER A 148 -13.02 -29.22 28.70
N ARG A 149 -14.32 -29.19 29.02
CA ARG A 149 -14.82 -28.71 30.32
C ARG A 149 -14.10 -29.39 31.50
N ARG A 150 -13.56 -30.60 31.30
CA ARG A 150 -12.69 -31.30 32.27
C ARG A 150 -11.37 -30.59 32.53
N SER A 151 -10.72 -30.01 31.51
CA SER A 151 -9.47 -29.25 31.67
C SER A 151 -9.70 -27.97 32.47
N LYS A 152 -10.76 -27.20 32.18
CA LYS A 152 -11.12 -26.02 32.98
C LYS A 152 -11.53 -26.38 34.41
N ALA A 153 -12.27 -27.48 34.60
CA ALA A 153 -12.65 -27.94 35.93
C ALA A 153 -11.46 -28.46 36.75
N ALA A 154 -10.49 -29.14 36.10
CA ALA A 154 -9.27 -29.60 36.75
C ALA A 154 -8.35 -28.43 37.12
N ALA A 155 -8.17 -27.45 36.23
CA ALA A 155 -7.42 -26.22 36.52
C ALA A 155 -8.03 -25.43 37.69
N LYS A 156 -9.35 -25.22 37.67
CA LYS A 156 -10.06 -24.52 38.75
C LYS A 156 -9.98 -25.27 40.09
N ARG A 157 -9.98 -26.61 40.07
CA ARG A 157 -9.82 -27.43 41.28
C ARG A 157 -8.39 -27.40 41.83
N ALA A 158 -7.38 -27.39 40.95
CA ALA A 158 -5.98 -27.24 41.34
C ALA A 158 -5.72 -25.85 41.94
N GLU A 159 -6.32 -24.81 41.37
CA GLU A 159 -6.23 -23.43 41.87
C GLU A 159 -6.89 -23.28 43.25
N LEU A 160 -8.10 -23.82 43.46
CA LEU A 160 -8.74 -23.83 44.78
C LEU A 160 -7.95 -24.62 45.84
N ALA A 161 -7.28 -25.70 45.44
CA ALA A 161 -6.45 -26.49 46.36
C ALA A 161 -5.17 -25.75 46.76
N ALA A 162 -4.56 -25.02 45.82
CA ALA A 162 -3.39 -24.19 46.08
C ALA A 162 -3.71 -23.01 47.02
N THR A 163 -4.87 -22.35 46.85
CA THR A 163 -5.29 -21.25 47.72
C THR A 163 -5.58 -21.73 49.14
N LYS A 164 -6.17 -22.92 49.31
CA LYS A 164 -6.46 -23.49 50.64
C LYS A 164 -5.19 -23.92 51.37
N SER A 165 -4.18 -24.42 50.66
CA SER A 165 -2.87 -24.77 51.24
C SER A 165 -2.08 -23.55 51.72
N ASN A 166 -2.28 -22.38 51.11
CA ASN A 166 -1.60 -21.15 51.49
C ASN A 166 -2.23 -20.47 52.72
N ASP A 167 -3.52 -20.70 52.96
CA ASP A 167 -4.26 -20.16 54.10
C ASP A 167 -3.92 -20.91 55.40
N ASP A 168 -3.84 -22.25 55.35
CA ASP A 168 -3.47 -23.09 56.52
C ASP A 168 -2.02 -22.88 56.99
N SER A 169 -1.10 -22.49 56.10
CA SER A 169 0.30 -22.19 56.47
C SER A 169 0.48 -20.79 57.07
N SER A 170 -0.56 -19.96 57.09
CA SER A 170 -0.53 -18.60 57.63
C SER A 170 -1.16 -18.46 59.03
N LEU A 171 -1.70 -19.56 59.57
CA LEU A 171 -2.32 -19.65 60.90
C LEU A 171 -1.53 -20.49 61.92
N LEU A 172 -0.27 -20.86 61.59
CA LEU A 172 0.73 -21.41 62.52
C LEU A 172 1.92 -20.46 62.60
#